data_AF-A0A8C4TU53-F1
#
_entry.id   AF-A0A8C4TU53-F1
#
_cell.length_a   1.000
_cell.length_b   1.000
_cell.length_c   1.000
_cell.angle_alpha   90.00
_cell.angle_beta   90.00
_cell.angle_gamma   90.00
#
_symmetry.space_group_name_H-M   'P 1'
#
loop_
_entity.id
_entity.type
_entity.pdbx_description
1 polymer ?
#
loop_
_entity_poly.entity_id
_entity_poly.type
_entity_poly.pdbx_seq_one_letter_code
_entity_poly.pdbx_strand_id
1 'polypeptide(L)'
;MASGTALIYDEEMTTHKLLWSDPICDIEVPERLSSSYEQLKCYHLVERCVQVPAREGSEEEILLVHSSEHLEVAKSTQTMNEEELKRVSGNYDAFFFHPNTYCCARLAVGATLQLVDAVMLGKVCNGMALVRPPGHHSQKNAANGFCLFNNVAIAAEYAKRKYSLQRILIVDWDVHHGQGTQYIFEEDPSVLYFSWHRYEHQEFWPSLKESDYDAVGLGRGKGFNVNLPWNKVGMENSDYLAAFFHVLLPMAFEFDPELVIVSSGYDSGIGDPEGQMNATPEVFAHLTHFLMQLANGRLCVILEGGYHLKSLSESVCMTVKTLLGDPVPQITGEMAPCLSAVESIQNVRAAHKPYWKWLMYEGNYYSISSSKCNWQMDSCRHSKLLRLIPCFVLYLGIWSFTFVLNSFSLLKDAEGNDFFAAVLGFILPIAYSYQPDLTVIAVGPNRSLGISGISLLFALLQGLAESRIFAVIEVRSGAKPWYFKVPRTELTSSSSSMLGMNCSKLPSRKYWLYLYCLWYPAPPCPTFVKQIAQASFCPEQDTDAY
;
A
#
# COMPACT_ATOMS: atom_id res chain seq x y z
N MET A 1 3.49 -13.10 17.97
CA MET A 1 3.21 -12.52 16.65
C MET A 1 3.82 -13.46 15.63
N ALA A 2 3.07 -13.79 14.59
CA ALA A 2 3.60 -14.55 13.47
C ALA A 2 4.82 -13.80 12.89
N SER A 3 5.85 -14.53 12.45
CA SER A 3 6.99 -13.96 11.75
C SER A 3 7.22 -14.71 10.44
N GLY A 4 7.70 -14.00 9.43
CA GLY A 4 7.97 -14.56 8.11
C GLY A 4 6.95 -14.15 7.06
N THR A 5 7.36 -14.31 5.81
CA THR A 5 6.61 -13.98 4.60
C THR A 5 6.43 -15.25 3.80
N ALA A 6 5.20 -15.63 3.48
CA ALA A 6 4.96 -16.77 2.61
C ALA A 6 5.24 -16.41 1.14
N LEU A 7 5.83 -17.34 0.40
CA LEU A 7 5.92 -17.28 -1.05
C LEU A 7 5.33 -18.57 -1.63
N ILE A 8 4.38 -18.43 -2.54
CA ILE A 8 3.73 -19.56 -3.22
C ILE A 8 3.97 -19.41 -4.71
N TYR A 9 4.50 -20.47 -5.31
CA TYR A 9 4.79 -20.58 -6.72
C TYR A 9 4.73 -22.07 -7.09
N ASP A 10 4.20 -22.36 -8.28
CA ASP A 10 4.22 -23.69 -8.87
C ASP A 10 4.49 -23.57 -10.37
N GLU A 11 5.50 -24.28 -10.87
CA GLU A 11 5.89 -24.24 -12.28
C GLU A 11 4.80 -24.79 -13.20
N GLU A 12 3.88 -25.63 -12.69
CA GLU A 12 2.75 -26.14 -13.47
C GLU A 12 1.86 -25.01 -14.01
N MET A 13 1.77 -23.87 -13.30
CA MET A 13 1.03 -22.68 -13.78
C MET A 13 1.66 -22.02 -15.02
N THR A 14 2.84 -22.47 -15.47
CA THR A 14 3.47 -22.05 -16.73
C THR A 14 3.01 -22.88 -17.94
N THR A 15 2.25 -23.97 -17.74
CA THR A 15 1.84 -24.88 -18.82
C THR A 15 0.60 -24.40 -19.59
N HIS A 16 -0.08 -23.35 -19.12
CA HIS A 16 -1.14 -22.63 -19.84
C HIS A 16 -0.58 -21.49 -20.69
N LYS A 17 -0.84 -21.56 -22.01
CA LYS A 17 -0.42 -20.56 -23.01
C LYS A 17 -1.38 -20.51 -24.21
N LEU A 18 -1.35 -19.40 -24.94
CA LEU A 18 -2.08 -19.22 -26.18
C LEU A 18 -1.52 -20.15 -27.27
N LEU A 19 -2.40 -20.84 -28.01
CA LEU A 19 -2.02 -21.81 -29.05
C LEU A 19 -2.13 -21.27 -30.49
N TRP A 20 -2.80 -20.14 -30.68
CA TRP A 20 -3.02 -19.51 -31.98
C TRP A 20 -2.57 -18.05 -31.96
N SER A 21 -2.55 -17.39 -33.13
CA SER A 21 -2.30 -15.96 -33.18
C SER A 21 -3.52 -15.19 -32.68
N ASP A 22 -3.32 -14.35 -31.66
CA ASP A 22 -4.30 -13.40 -31.16
C ASP A 22 -3.56 -12.19 -30.55
N PRO A 23 -3.53 -11.02 -31.22
CA PRO A 23 -2.79 -9.85 -30.75
C PRO A 23 -3.29 -9.25 -29.44
N ILE A 24 -4.49 -9.62 -28.98
CA ILE A 24 -5.03 -9.15 -27.69
C ILE A 24 -4.47 -10.02 -26.56
N CYS A 25 -4.35 -11.32 -26.81
CA CYS A 25 -4.01 -12.30 -25.77
C CYS A 25 -2.53 -12.73 -25.76
N ASP A 26 -1.74 -12.38 -26.78
CA ASP A 26 -0.35 -12.83 -26.90
C ASP A 26 0.61 -12.22 -25.87
N ILE A 27 0.15 -11.21 -25.12
CA ILE A 27 0.87 -10.61 -23.98
C ILE A 27 0.81 -11.45 -22.70
N GLU A 28 -0.20 -12.32 -22.54
CA GLU A 28 -0.37 -13.16 -21.37
C GLU A 28 0.42 -14.48 -21.55
N VAL A 29 1.69 -14.44 -21.15
CA VAL A 29 2.65 -15.51 -21.43
C VAL A 29 3.19 -16.21 -20.17
N PRO A 30 3.58 -17.51 -20.26
CA PRO A 30 4.25 -18.24 -19.18
C PRO A 30 5.44 -17.53 -18.54
N GLU A 31 6.19 -16.78 -19.37
CA GLU A 31 7.39 -16.05 -18.99
C GLU A 31 7.11 -14.98 -17.93
N ARG A 32 5.87 -14.52 -17.77
CA ARG A 32 5.47 -13.61 -16.68
C ARG A 32 5.77 -14.22 -15.30
N LEU A 33 5.43 -15.50 -15.12
CA LEU A 33 5.69 -16.21 -13.86
C LEU A 33 7.16 -16.58 -13.71
N SER A 34 7.76 -17.18 -14.75
CA SER A 34 9.14 -17.64 -14.65
C SER A 34 10.12 -16.47 -14.47
N SER A 35 9.96 -15.36 -15.21
CA SER A 35 10.80 -14.17 -15.02
C SER A 35 10.70 -13.59 -13.61
N SER A 36 9.49 -13.50 -13.05
CA SER A 36 9.26 -13.04 -11.69
C SER A 36 9.95 -13.93 -10.65
N TYR A 37 9.78 -15.25 -10.77
CA TYR A 37 10.38 -16.20 -9.83
C TYR A 37 11.91 -16.28 -9.97
N GLU A 38 12.45 -16.25 -11.19
CA GLU A 38 13.89 -16.18 -11.43
C GLU A 38 14.51 -14.91 -10.84
N GLN A 39 13.87 -13.76 -11.01
CA GLN A 39 14.38 -12.50 -10.47
C GLN A 39 14.39 -12.50 -8.93
N LEU A 40 13.36 -13.08 -8.30
CA LEU A 40 13.36 -13.29 -6.84
C LEU A 40 14.53 -14.16 -6.39
N LYS A 41 14.88 -15.22 -7.14
CA LYS A 41 16.06 -16.06 -6.87
C LYS A 41 17.36 -15.28 -7.06
N CYS A 42 17.48 -14.48 -8.12
CA CYS A 42 18.66 -13.65 -8.37
C CYS A 42 18.94 -12.65 -7.22
N TYR A 43 17.90 -12.14 -6.58
CA TYR A 43 18.02 -11.25 -5.41
C TYR A 43 18.04 -11.96 -4.06
N HIS A 44 18.14 -13.29 -4.04
CA HIS A 44 18.17 -14.08 -2.81
C HIS A 44 16.93 -13.90 -1.91
N LEU A 45 15.76 -13.66 -2.52
CA LEU A 45 14.51 -13.41 -1.80
C LEU A 45 13.73 -14.70 -1.51
N VAL A 46 13.81 -15.70 -2.39
CA VAL A 46 13.07 -16.96 -2.24
C VAL A 46 13.48 -17.71 -0.98
N GLU A 47 14.78 -17.77 -0.68
CA GLU A 47 15.36 -18.42 0.50
C GLU A 47 15.03 -17.70 1.82
N ARG A 48 14.61 -16.44 1.75
CA ARG A 48 14.18 -15.66 2.91
C ARG A 48 12.69 -15.82 3.20
N CYS A 49 11.93 -16.31 2.23
CA CYS A 49 10.50 -16.58 2.36
C CYS A 49 10.22 -18.00 2.88
N VAL A 50 9.09 -18.16 3.54
CA VAL A 50 8.52 -19.46 3.87
C VAL A 50 7.81 -19.98 2.61
N GLN A 51 8.40 -20.99 1.97
CA GLN A 51 7.78 -21.61 0.80
C GLN A 51 6.58 -22.44 1.23
N VAL A 52 5.40 -22.06 0.76
CA VAL A 52 4.16 -22.80 1.01
C VAL A 52 3.75 -23.46 -0.31
N PRO A 53 3.51 -24.79 -0.33
CA PRO A 53 3.15 -25.47 -1.57
C PRO A 53 1.77 -25.02 -2.04
N ALA A 54 1.63 -24.86 -3.36
CA ALA A 54 0.34 -24.73 -3.99
C ALA A 54 -0.48 -26.02 -3.82
N ARG A 55 -1.80 -25.90 -3.93
CA ARG A 55 -2.73 -27.02 -4.06
C ARG A 55 -3.78 -26.64 -5.09
N GLU A 56 -4.54 -27.61 -5.55
CA GLU A 56 -5.74 -27.30 -6.31
C GLU A 56 -6.84 -26.73 -5.38
N GLY A 57 -7.52 -25.69 -5.84
CA GLY A 57 -8.82 -25.28 -5.32
C GLY A 57 -9.85 -26.37 -5.58
N SER A 58 -10.65 -26.68 -4.57
CA SER A 58 -11.79 -27.60 -4.72
C SER A 58 -12.93 -26.94 -5.50
N GLU A 59 -13.83 -27.75 -6.05
CA GLU A 59 -15.01 -27.23 -6.74
C GLU A 59 -15.89 -26.43 -5.77
N GLU A 60 -16.03 -26.88 -4.52
CA GLU A 60 -16.80 -26.18 -3.49
C GLU A 60 -16.22 -24.79 -3.17
N GLU A 61 -14.90 -24.64 -3.21
CA GLU A 61 -14.22 -23.35 -3.03
C GLU A 61 -14.45 -22.42 -4.23
N ILE A 62 -14.45 -22.95 -5.45
CA ILE A 62 -14.72 -22.17 -6.67
C ILE A 62 -16.19 -21.72 -6.70
N LEU A 63 -17.11 -22.59 -6.29
CA LEU A 63 -18.55 -22.34 -6.20
C LEU A 63 -18.94 -21.35 -5.09
N LEU A 64 -17.99 -20.88 -4.27
CA LEU A 64 -18.23 -19.74 -3.38
C LEU A 64 -18.62 -18.48 -4.15
N VAL A 65 -18.07 -18.33 -5.36
CA VAL A 65 -18.21 -17.14 -6.21
C VAL A 65 -18.82 -17.47 -7.57
N HIS A 66 -18.36 -18.56 -8.19
CA HIS A 66 -18.75 -18.93 -9.55
C HIS A 66 -19.97 -19.83 -9.58
N SER A 67 -20.68 -19.84 -10.71
CA SER A 67 -21.75 -20.80 -10.93
C SER A 67 -21.23 -22.18 -11.32
N SER A 68 -22.08 -23.18 -11.10
CA SER A 68 -21.85 -24.54 -11.60
C SER A 68 -21.67 -24.57 -13.12
N GLU A 69 -22.41 -23.76 -13.85
CA GLU A 69 -22.38 -23.70 -15.31
C GLU A 69 -21.02 -23.23 -15.81
N HIS A 70 -20.46 -22.17 -15.22
CA HIS A 70 -19.12 -21.66 -15.57
C HIS A 70 -18.03 -22.69 -15.25
N LEU A 71 -18.13 -23.34 -14.09
CA LEU A 71 -17.21 -24.40 -13.69
C LEU A 71 -17.23 -25.60 -14.65
N GLU A 72 -18.42 -26.06 -15.05
CA GLU A 72 -18.55 -27.20 -15.97
C GLU A 72 -18.05 -26.89 -17.38
N VAL A 73 -18.24 -25.65 -17.86
CA VAL A 73 -17.61 -25.21 -19.12
C VAL A 73 -16.09 -25.33 -19.00
N ALA A 74 -15.50 -24.77 -17.94
CA ALA A 74 -14.06 -24.83 -17.71
C ALA A 74 -13.51 -26.26 -17.63
N LYS A 75 -14.23 -27.19 -16.96
CA LYS A 75 -13.86 -28.61 -16.90
C LYS A 75 -13.86 -29.27 -18.27
N SER A 76 -14.85 -28.94 -19.10
CA SER A 76 -15.00 -29.56 -20.42
C SER A 76 -13.84 -29.23 -21.38
N THR A 77 -13.10 -28.14 -21.15
CA THR A 77 -12.03 -27.70 -22.06
C THR A 77 -10.78 -28.57 -22.01
N GLN A 78 -10.60 -29.40 -20.97
CA GLN A 78 -9.39 -30.20 -20.79
C GLN A 78 -9.18 -31.25 -21.90
N THR A 79 -10.26 -31.70 -22.53
CA THR A 79 -10.23 -32.74 -23.58
C THR A 79 -10.45 -32.19 -24.98
N MET A 80 -10.59 -30.88 -25.13
CA MET A 80 -10.85 -30.22 -26.41
C MET A 80 -9.57 -30.08 -27.24
N ASN A 81 -9.71 -30.17 -28.57
CA ASN A 81 -8.64 -29.82 -29.49
C ASN A 81 -8.51 -28.30 -29.68
N GLU A 82 -7.47 -27.85 -30.39
CA GLU A 82 -7.19 -26.42 -30.59
C GLU A 82 -8.35 -25.66 -31.27
N GLU A 83 -8.99 -26.24 -32.28
CA GLU A 83 -10.11 -25.58 -32.99
C GLU A 83 -11.34 -25.41 -32.07
N GLU A 84 -11.63 -26.43 -31.26
CA GLU A 84 -12.69 -26.39 -30.26
C GLU A 84 -12.40 -25.35 -29.17
N LEU A 85 -11.17 -25.33 -28.66
CA LEU A 85 -10.72 -24.35 -27.67
C LEU A 85 -10.81 -22.93 -28.20
N LYS A 86 -10.35 -22.69 -29.43
CA LYS A 86 -10.44 -21.38 -30.07
C LYS A 86 -11.89 -20.91 -30.21
N ARG A 87 -12.78 -21.82 -30.62
CA ARG A 87 -14.22 -21.52 -30.74
C ARG A 87 -14.86 -21.20 -29.39
N VAL A 88 -14.55 -21.96 -28.34
CA VAL A 88 -15.09 -21.70 -26.99
C VAL A 88 -14.51 -20.42 -26.41
N SER A 89 -13.23 -20.14 -26.64
CA SER A 89 -12.55 -18.90 -26.21
C SER A 89 -13.23 -17.67 -26.81
N GLY A 90 -13.63 -17.72 -28.09
CA GLY A 90 -14.32 -16.63 -28.77
C GLY A 90 -15.71 -16.28 -28.23
N ASN A 91 -16.23 -17.02 -27.23
CA ASN A 91 -17.45 -16.64 -26.50
C ASN A 91 -17.18 -15.66 -25.35
N TYR A 92 -15.91 -15.42 -25.02
CA TYR A 92 -15.46 -14.58 -23.93
C TYR A 92 -14.60 -13.44 -24.45
N ASP A 93 -14.67 -12.30 -23.78
CA ASP A 93 -13.90 -11.11 -24.16
C ASP A 93 -12.48 -11.16 -23.58
N ALA A 94 -11.48 -10.90 -24.44
CA ALA A 94 -10.05 -10.94 -24.15
C ALA A 94 -9.62 -12.19 -23.35
N PHE A 95 -10.01 -13.40 -23.78
CA PHE A 95 -9.72 -14.64 -23.06
C PHE A 95 -9.39 -15.81 -24.00
N PHE A 96 -8.52 -16.72 -23.56
CA PHE A 96 -8.21 -17.96 -24.28
C PHE A 96 -8.15 -19.18 -23.36
N PHE A 97 -8.58 -20.32 -23.89
CA PHE A 97 -8.40 -21.63 -23.27
C PHE A 97 -7.21 -22.39 -23.86
N HIS A 98 -6.66 -23.27 -23.03
CA HIS A 98 -5.65 -24.28 -23.28
C HIS A 98 -6.12 -25.56 -22.56
N PRO A 99 -5.71 -26.78 -22.98
CA PRO A 99 -6.07 -28.00 -22.24
C PRO A 99 -5.73 -27.96 -20.74
N ASN A 100 -4.67 -27.23 -20.38
CA ASN A 100 -4.22 -27.07 -18.99
C ASN A 100 -4.81 -25.85 -18.25
N THR A 101 -5.61 -24.99 -18.89
CA THR A 101 -6.14 -23.76 -18.23
C THR A 101 -6.87 -24.09 -16.95
N TYR A 102 -7.76 -25.09 -16.98
CA TYR A 102 -8.55 -25.46 -15.81
C TYR A 102 -7.68 -25.95 -14.65
N CYS A 103 -6.68 -26.79 -14.93
CA CYS A 103 -5.71 -27.26 -13.93
C CYS A 103 -4.93 -26.08 -13.32
N CYS A 104 -4.36 -25.22 -14.17
CA CYS A 104 -3.61 -24.03 -13.73
C CYS A 104 -4.47 -23.07 -12.92
N ALA A 105 -5.72 -22.83 -13.33
CA ALA A 105 -6.65 -21.96 -12.60
C ALA A 105 -7.03 -22.54 -11.23
N ARG A 106 -7.17 -23.86 -11.11
CA ARG A 106 -7.36 -24.49 -9.80
C ARG A 106 -6.13 -24.35 -8.92
N LEU A 107 -4.92 -24.47 -9.46
CA LEU A 107 -3.69 -24.20 -8.72
C LEU A 107 -3.59 -22.73 -8.29
N ALA A 108 -3.97 -21.77 -9.15
CA ALA A 108 -4.00 -20.35 -8.82
C ALA A 108 -4.96 -20.04 -7.65
N VAL A 109 -6.17 -20.61 -7.69
CA VAL A 109 -7.15 -20.50 -6.59
C VAL A 109 -6.58 -21.13 -5.32
N GLY A 110 -6.11 -22.37 -5.37
CA GLY A 110 -5.65 -23.07 -4.16
C GLY A 110 -4.35 -22.49 -3.58
N ALA A 111 -3.45 -21.96 -4.41
CA ALA A 111 -2.29 -21.17 -3.98
C ALA A 111 -2.73 -19.94 -3.19
N THR A 112 -3.69 -19.19 -3.72
CA THR A 112 -4.28 -18.03 -3.04
C THR A 112 -4.89 -18.41 -1.68
N LEU A 113 -5.63 -19.51 -1.62
CA LEU A 113 -6.24 -19.99 -0.37
C LEU A 113 -5.21 -20.50 0.65
N GLN A 114 -4.11 -21.12 0.18
CA GLN A 114 -2.98 -21.52 1.04
C GLN A 114 -2.32 -20.30 1.69
N LEU A 115 -2.21 -19.19 0.96
CA LEU A 115 -1.67 -17.94 1.51
C LEU A 115 -2.60 -17.37 2.58
N VAL A 116 -3.91 -17.31 2.32
CA VAL A 116 -4.92 -16.89 3.30
C VAL A 116 -4.82 -17.75 4.56
N ASP A 117 -4.77 -19.07 4.42
CA ASP A 117 -4.63 -19.99 5.55
C ASP A 117 -3.33 -19.75 6.34
N ALA A 118 -2.21 -19.54 5.65
CA ALA A 118 -0.93 -19.30 6.30
C ALA A 118 -0.92 -18.01 7.14
N VAL A 119 -1.54 -16.94 6.62
CA VAL A 119 -1.67 -15.65 7.30
C VAL A 119 -2.68 -15.73 8.45
N MET A 120 -3.88 -16.26 8.20
CA MET A 120 -4.97 -16.30 9.19
C MET A 120 -4.69 -17.24 10.36
N LEU A 121 -3.96 -18.34 10.12
CA LEU A 121 -3.50 -19.24 11.19
C LEU A 121 -2.25 -18.72 11.92
N GLY A 122 -1.71 -17.56 11.52
CA GLY A 122 -0.52 -16.96 12.13
C GLY A 122 0.75 -17.77 11.91
N LYS A 123 0.83 -18.57 10.83
CA LYS A 123 2.06 -19.28 10.42
C LYS A 123 3.07 -18.30 9.83
N VAL A 124 2.59 -17.28 9.14
CA VAL A 124 3.34 -16.14 8.59
C VAL A 124 2.59 -14.85 8.90
N CYS A 125 3.27 -13.71 8.78
CA CYS A 125 2.63 -12.40 8.96
C CYS A 125 1.85 -11.98 7.69
N ASN A 126 2.48 -12.20 6.54
CA ASN A 126 2.02 -11.80 5.22
C ASN A 126 2.56 -12.78 4.15
N GLY A 127 2.26 -12.54 2.88
CA GLY A 127 2.94 -13.26 1.80
C GLY A 127 2.46 -12.87 0.41
N MET A 128 3.03 -13.54 -0.58
CA MET A 128 2.73 -13.36 -2.00
C MET A 128 2.49 -14.71 -2.69
N ALA A 129 1.46 -14.77 -3.53
CA ALA A 129 1.20 -15.88 -4.44
C ALA A 129 1.49 -15.44 -5.88
N LEU A 130 2.49 -16.04 -6.49
CA LEU A 130 2.80 -15.90 -7.91
C LEU A 130 1.97 -16.92 -8.69
N VAL A 131 0.85 -16.47 -9.24
CA VAL A 131 -0.15 -17.33 -9.89
C VAL A 131 -0.42 -16.92 -11.33
N ARG A 132 -0.79 -17.91 -12.15
CA ARG A 132 -1.40 -17.74 -13.48
C ARG A 132 -2.40 -18.89 -13.71
N PRO A 133 -3.56 -18.64 -14.34
CA PRO A 133 -4.05 -17.35 -14.86
C PRO A 133 -4.41 -16.32 -13.76
N PRO A 134 -4.51 -15.02 -14.10
CA PRO A 134 -5.05 -13.98 -13.21
C PRO A 134 -6.54 -14.22 -12.88
N GLY A 135 -7.12 -13.36 -12.04
CA GLY A 135 -8.47 -13.55 -11.50
C GLY A 135 -9.41 -12.34 -11.52
N HIS A 136 -8.94 -11.11 -11.32
CA HIS A 136 -9.82 -9.98 -10.94
C HIS A 136 -10.93 -9.61 -11.94
N HIS A 137 -10.80 -9.96 -13.23
CA HIS A 137 -11.84 -9.76 -14.25
C HIS A 137 -12.91 -10.85 -14.30
N SER A 138 -12.60 -12.04 -13.78
CA SER A 138 -13.49 -13.20 -13.84
C SER A 138 -14.78 -12.92 -13.09
N GLN A 139 -15.90 -13.15 -13.76
CA GLN A 139 -17.25 -12.90 -13.25
C GLN A 139 -17.89 -14.21 -12.83
N LYS A 140 -19.01 -14.13 -12.09
CA LYS A 140 -19.77 -15.30 -11.62
C LYS A 140 -20.04 -16.37 -12.69
N ASN A 141 -20.29 -15.95 -13.93
CA ASN A 141 -20.70 -16.82 -15.04
C ASN A 141 -19.80 -16.70 -16.28
N ALA A 142 -18.66 -16.01 -16.20
CA ALA A 142 -17.85 -15.74 -17.38
C ALA A 142 -16.37 -15.59 -17.07
N ALA A 143 -15.55 -16.18 -17.94
CA ALA A 143 -14.14 -15.80 -18.06
C ALA A 143 -14.06 -14.45 -18.79
N ASN A 144 -13.05 -13.65 -18.45
CA ASN A 144 -12.86 -12.33 -19.05
C ASN A 144 -11.43 -11.84 -18.79
N GLY A 145 -10.82 -11.12 -19.72
CA GLY A 145 -9.51 -10.47 -19.49
C GLY A 145 -8.46 -11.42 -18.93
N PHE A 146 -8.23 -12.54 -19.62
CA PHE A 146 -7.32 -13.61 -19.21
C PHE A 146 -7.68 -14.36 -17.90
N CYS A 147 -8.75 -13.97 -17.21
CA CYS A 147 -9.15 -14.52 -15.92
C CYS A 147 -10.21 -15.61 -16.06
N LEU A 148 -9.91 -16.84 -15.62
CA LEU A 148 -10.89 -17.94 -15.61
C LEU A 148 -11.71 -17.96 -14.32
N PHE A 149 -11.04 -17.89 -13.16
CA PHE A 149 -11.69 -17.83 -11.85
C PHE A 149 -11.14 -16.64 -11.06
N ASN A 150 -12.02 -15.93 -10.37
CA ASN A 150 -11.65 -14.80 -9.54
C ASN A 150 -10.93 -15.23 -8.24
N ASN A 151 -9.60 -15.34 -8.31
CA ASN A 151 -8.73 -15.77 -7.21
C ASN A 151 -8.97 -14.97 -5.93
N VAL A 152 -8.97 -13.63 -6.03
CA VAL A 152 -9.07 -12.70 -4.90
C VAL A 152 -10.48 -12.69 -4.29
N ALA A 153 -11.52 -12.73 -5.12
CA ALA A 153 -12.89 -12.80 -4.60
C ALA A 153 -13.18 -14.15 -3.91
N ILE A 154 -12.71 -15.27 -4.47
CA ILE A 154 -12.81 -16.58 -3.81
C ILE A 154 -12.08 -16.53 -2.46
N ALA A 155 -10.90 -15.90 -2.41
CA ALA A 155 -10.13 -15.74 -1.18
C ALA A 155 -10.87 -14.96 -0.09
N ALA A 156 -11.54 -13.86 -0.46
CA ALA A 156 -12.33 -13.05 0.46
C ALA A 156 -13.56 -13.83 0.99
N GLU A 157 -14.33 -14.48 0.10
CA GLU A 157 -15.46 -15.32 0.51
C GLU A 157 -15.02 -16.50 1.39
N TYR A 158 -13.90 -17.13 1.05
CA TYR A 158 -13.28 -18.20 1.83
C TYR A 158 -12.91 -17.72 3.23
N ALA A 159 -12.25 -16.56 3.33
CA ALA A 159 -11.83 -15.99 4.61
C ALA A 159 -13.04 -15.61 5.49
N LYS A 160 -14.09 -15.04 4.91
CA LYS A 160 -15.36 -14.76 5.62
C LYS A 160 -15.98 -16.03 6.18
N ARG A 161 -16.08 -17.09 5.39
CA ARG A 161 -16.75 -18.34 5.82
C ARG A 161 -15.92 -19.16 6.79
N LYS A 162 -14.63 -19.34 6.53
CA LYS A 162 -13.75 -20.18 7.33
C LYS A 162 -13.28 -19.49 8.62
N TYR A 163 -12.97 -18.21 8.55
CA TYR A 163 -12.40 -17.44 9.66
C TYR A 163 -13.39 -16.42 10.26
N SER A 164 -14.64 -16.38 9.79
CA SER A 164 -15.69 -15.48 10.30
C SER A 164 -15.32 -14.00 10.23
N LEU A 165 -14.49 -13.61 9.26
CA LEU A 165 -14.12 -12.22 9.05
C LEU A 165 -15.33 -11.38 8.66
N GLN A 166 -15.40 -10.18 9.21
CA GLN A 166 -16.46 -9.20 9.01
C GLN A 166 -16.02 -8.02 8.15
N ARG A 167 -14.71 -7.77 8.03
CA ARG A 167 -14.15 -6.65 7.27
C ARG A 167 -12.91 -7.09 6.51
N ILE A 168 -13.01 -7.15 5.18
CA ILE A 168 -11.88 -7.45 4.29
C ILE A 168 -11.68 -6.28 3.35
N LEU A 169 -10.45 -5.80 3.23
CA LEU A 169 -10.08 -4.80 2.24
C LEU A 169 -9.44 -5.51 1.05
N ILE A 170 -9.98 -5.28 -0.14
CA ILE A 170 -9.33 -5.64 -1.41
C ILE A 170 -8.77 -4.35 -2.02
N VAL A 171 -7.46 -4.34 -2.28
CA VAL A 171 -6.78 -3.26 -2.99
C VAL A 171 -6.36 -3.79 -4.35
N ASP A 172 -6.97 -3.28 -5.40
CA ASP A 172 -6.61 -3.57 -6.78
C ASP A 172 -5.78 -2.41 -7.34
N TRP A 173 -4.49 -2.69 -7.57
CA TRP A 173 -3.57 -1.73 -8.16
C TRP A 173 -3.16 -2.11 -9.59
N ASP A 174 -3.78 -3.15 -10.16
CA ASP A 174 -3.67 -3.44 -11.59
C ASP A 174 -4.11 -2.22 -12.40
N VAL A 175 -3.59 -2.06 -13.61
CA VAL A 175 -3.97 -0.93 -14.45
C VAL A 175 -5.38 -1.07 -15.02
N HIS A 176 -5.94 -2.28 -15.01
CA HIS A 176 -7.31 -2.55 -15.45
C HIS A 176 -8.28 -2.59 -14.27
N HIS A 177 -9.52 -2.22 -14.52
CA HIS A 177 -10.57 -2.34 -13.51
C HIS A 177 -10.91 -3.83 -13.30
N GLY A 178 -10.76 -4.34 -12.08
CA GLY A 178 -11.25 -5.66 -11.67
C GLY A 178 -12.77 -5.71 -11.51
N GLN A 179 -13.51 -5.47 -12.60
CA GLN A 179 -14.98 -5.45 -12.64
C GLN A 179 -15.60 -6.74 -12.11
N GLY A 180 -14.96 -7.89 -12.32
CA GLY A 180 -15.41 -9.17 -11.75
C GLY A 180 -15.48 -9.09 -10.22
N THR A 181 -14.43 -8.59 -9.59
CA THR A 181 -14.36 -8.39 -8.13
C THR A 181 -15.39 -7.37 -7.65
N GLN A 182 -15.56 -6.25 -8.36
CA GLN A 182 -16.60 -5.25 -8.05
C GLN A 182 -17.99 -5.90 -8.04
N TYR A 183 -18.38 -6.59 -9.11
CA TYR A 183 -19.73 -7.19 -9.22
C TYR A 183 -20.02 -8.20 -8.11
N ILE A 184 -19.01 -8.96 -7.67
CA ILE A 184 -19.18 -9.98 -6.62
C ILE A 184 -19.52 -9.35 -5.27
N PHE A 185 -18.94 -8.19 -4.95
CA PHE A 185 -19.08 -7.53 -3.65
C PHE A 185 -19.92 -6.25 -3.68
N GLU A 186 -20.57 -5.96 -4.81
CA GLU A 186 -21.23 -4.67 -5.03
C GLU A 186 -22.32 -4.34 -4.00
N GLU A 187 -22.99 -5.36 -3.46
CA GLU A 187 -23.98 -5.24 -2.38
C GLU A 187 -23.45 -5.66 -0.99
N ASP A 188 -22.14 -5.81 -0.80
CA ASP A 188 -21.56 -6.40 0.41
C ASP A 188 -20.68 -5.40 1.20
N PRO A 189 -21.16 -4.85 2.33
CA PRO A 189 -20.38 -3.91 3.14
C PRO A 189 -19.28 -4.59 3.98
N SER A 190 -19.22 -5.93 4.01
CA SER A 190 -18.13 -6.64 4.68
C SER A 190 -16.84 -6.66 3.86
N VAL A 191 -16.91 -6.28 2.58
CA VAL A 191 -15.76 -6.20 1.69
C VAL A 191 -15.66 -4.78 1.12
N LEU A 192 -14.59 -4.07 1.46
CA LEU A 192 -14.26 -2.80 0.82
C LEU A 192 -13.38 -3.10 -0.39
N TYR A 193 -13.86 -2.80 -1.58
CA TYR A 193 -13.10 -2.90 -2.82
C TYR A 193 -12.61 -1.52 -3.23
N PHE A 194 -11.30 -1.37 -3.40
CA PHE A 194 -10.67 -0.20 -3.99
C PHE A 194 -9.95 -0.62 -5.27
N SER A 195 -10.19 0.09 -6.36
CA SER A 195 -9.44 -0.09 -7.61
C SER A 195 -9.10 1.27 -8.18
N TRP A 196 -7.83 1.50 -8.47
CA TRP A 196 -7.50 2.45 -9.54
C TRP A 196 -7.44 1.69 -10.86
N HIS A 197 -7.48 2.41 -11.97
CA HIS A 197 -7.33 1.80 -13.30
C HIS A 197 -7.26 2.88 -14.37
N ARG A 198 -6.58 2.59 -15.48
CA ARG A 198 -6.70 3.37 -16.71
C ARG A 198 -8.15 3.31 -17.19
N TYR A 199 -8.71 4.48 -17.49
CA TYR A 199 -10.11 4.61 -17.90
C TYR A 199 -10.27 5.45 -19.14
N GLU A 200 -9.54 6.56 -19.24
CA GLU A 200 -9.57 7.50 -20.38
C GLU A 200 -11.00 7.83 -20.81
N HIS A 201 -11.85 8.21 -19.85
CA HIS A 201 -13.25 8.53 -20.08
C HIS A 201 -14.02 7.39 -20.78
N GLN A 202 -13.81 6.16 -20.30
CA GLN A 202 -14.42 4.92 -20.83
C GLN A 202 -13.83 4.42 -22.16
N GLU A 203 -12.76 5.03 -22.68
CA GLU A 203 -12.12 4.60 -23.93
C GLU A 203 -11.19 3.39 -23.75
N PHE A 204 -10.66 3.16 -22.54
CA PHE A 204 -9.78 2.02 -22.25
C PHE A 204 -10.56 0.77 -21.83
N TRP A 205 -10.05 -0.41 -22.16
CA TRP A 205 -10.66 -1.70 -21.81
C TRP A 205 -10.73 -1.85 -20.27
N PRO A 206 -11.84 -2.33 -19.68
CA PRO A 206 -13.00 -2.99 -20.31
C PRO A 206 -14.11 -2.07 -20.83
N SER A 207 -13.88 -0.74 -20.86
CA SER A 207 -14.82 0.25 -21.42
C SER A 207 -16.20 0.26 -20.74
N LEU A 208 -16.22 0.09 -19.42
CA LEU A 208 -17.42 -0.02 -18.61
C LEU A 208 -17.73 1.28 -17.91
N LYS A 209 -18.99 1.73 -17.96
CA LYS A 209 -19.40 2.96 -17.28
C LYS A 209 -19.29 2.81 -15.76
N GLU A 210 -19.59 1.62 -15.26
CA GLU A 210 -19.51 1.26 -13.85
C GLU A 210 -18.08 1.18 -13.30
N SER A 211 -17.06 1.35 -14.14
CA SER A 211 -15.68 1.56 -13.69
C SER A 211 -15.43 3.02 -13.28
N ASP A 212 -16.34 3.95 -13.56
CA ASP A 212 -16.17 5.35 -13.17
C ASP A 212 -16.35 5.57 -11.66
N TYR A 213 -15.95 6.75 -11.16
CA TYR A 213 -15.92 7.09 -9.74
C TYR A 213 -17.30 7.17 -9.07
N ASP A 214 -18.40 7.22 -9.84
CA ASP A 214 -19.77 7.33 -9.33
C ASP A 214 -20.42 5.97 -9.02
N ALA A 215 -19.79 4.88 -9.42
CA ALA A 215 -20.15 3.51 -9.07
C ALA A 215 -19.69 3.16 -7.64
N VAL A 216 -20.40 3.67 -6.64
CA VAL A 216 -20.03 3.56 -5.22
C VAL A 216 -20.54 2.29 -4.53
N GLY A 217 -21.06 1.32 -5.28
CA GLY A 217 -21.72 0.12 -4.75
C GLY A 217 -23.25 0.24 -4.71
N LEU A 218 -23.92 -0.88 -4.43
CA LEU A 218 -25.38 -1.02 -4.47
C LEU A 218 -25.94 -1.44 -3.11
N GLY A 219 -27.23 -1.17 -2.89
CA GLY A 219 -27.94 -1.58 -1.68
C GLY A 219 -27.21 -1.19 -0.39
N ARG A 220 -26.85 -2.21 0.41
CA ARG A 220 -26.08 -2.04 1.66
C ARG A 220 -24.57 -1.89 1.46
N GLY A 221 -24.05 -2.21 0.27
CA GLY A 221 -22.65 -2.05 -0.13
C GLY A 221 -22.31 -0.63 -0.62
N LYS A 222 -23.28 0.29 -0.67
CA LYS A 222 -23.02 1.71 -0.97
C LYS A 222 -21.95 2.30 -0.05
N GLY A 223 -20.92 2.87 -0.66
CA GLY A 223 -19.73 3.40 0.00
C GLY A 223 -18.54 2.42 0.04
N PHE A 224 -18.75 1.13 -0.23
CA PHE A 224 -17.75 0.06 -0.11
C PHE A 224 -17.18 -0.42 -1.46
N ASN A 225 -17.56 0.22 -2.55
CA ASN A 225 -16.89 0.08 -3.86
C ASN A 225 -16.29 1.43 -4.24
N VAL A 226 -14.96 1.50 -4.39
CA VAL A 226 -14.22 2.74 -4.64
C VAL A 226 -13.43 2.60 -5.92
N ASN A 227 -13.89 3.27 -6.98
CA ASN A 227 -13.20 3.32 -8.26
C ASN A 227 -12.45 4.64 -8.41
N LEU A 228 -11.18 4.58 -8.80
CA LEU A 228 -10.34 5.74 -9.08
C LEU A 228 -9.86 5.68 -10.54
N PRO A 229 -10.64 6.24 -11.48
CA PRO A 229 -10.34 6.15 -12.90
C PRO A 229 -9.24 7.16 -13.31
N TRP A 230 -8.17 6.66 -13.91
CA TRP A 230 -7.13 7.47 -14.54
C TRP A 230 -7.56 7.86 -15.94
N ASN A 231 -7.87 9.15 -16.12
CA ASN A 231 -8.31 9.70 -17.41
C ASN A 231 -7.17 10.16 -18.32
N LYS A 232 -5.92 9.86 -17.96
CA LYS A 232 -4.73 10.03 -18.78
C LYS A 232 -3.75 8.88 -18.53
N VAL A 233 -3.01 8.52 -19.57
CA VAL A 233 -1.80 7.69 -19.44
C VAL A 233 -0.64 8.47 -18.82
N GLY A 234 0.42 7.76 -18.47
CA GLY A 234 1.66 8.34 -17.97
C GLY A 234 1.61 8.80 -16.51
N MET A 235 0.67 8.26 -15.72
CA MET A 235 0.63 8.49 -14.27
C MET A 235 1.94 8.03 -13.62
N GLU A 236 2.45 8.82 -12.68
CA GLU A 236 3.75 8.63 -12.04
C GLU A 236 3.61 8.21 -10.57
N ASN A 237 4.75 8.01 -9.90
CA ASN A 237 4.82 7.69 -8.47
C ASN A 237 4.01 8.68 -7.60
N SER A 238 4.03 9.96 -7.96
CA SER A 238 3.32 11.02 -7.23
C SER A 238 1.80 10.85 -7.28
N ASP A 239 1.25 10.47 -8.42
CA ASP A 239 -0.19 10.23 -8.61
C ASP A 239 -0.66 9.04 -7.77
N TYR A 240 0.14 7.97 -7.74
CA TYR A 240 -0.16 6.74 -7.01
C TYR A 240 -0.14 6.98 -5.50
N LEU A 241 0.89 7.68 -5.01
CA LEU A 241 0.97 8.06 -3.60
C LEU A 241 -0.16 9.03 -3.21
N ALA A 242 -0.53 9.97 -4.09
CA ALA A 242 -1.64 10.88 -3.84
C ALA A 242 -2.98 10.13 -3.71
N ALA A 243 -3.24 9.13 -4.56
CA ALA A 243 -4.40 8.25 -4.41
C ALA A 243 -4.41 7.51 -3.06
N PHE A 244 -3.25 7.01 -2.61
CA PHE A 244 -3.13 6.35 -1.31
C PHE A 244 -3.40 7.31 -0.15
N PHE A 245 -2.76 8.49 -0.14
CA PHE A 245 -2.88 9.43 0.96
C PHE A 245 -4.24 10.12 1.04
N HIS A 246 -4.85 10.42 -0.11
CA HIS A 246 -6.05 11.24 -0.19
C HIS A 246 -7.33 10.46 -0.45
N VAL A 247 -7.26 9.14 -0.65
CA VAL A 247 -8.45 8.28 -0.82
C VAL A 247 -8.31 7.00 0.01
N LEU A 248 -7.39 6.11 -0.37
CA LEU A 248 -7.38 4.74 0.14
C LEU A 248 -7.05 4.65 1.63
N LEU A 249 -5.95 5.24 2.09
CA LEU A 249 -5.51 5.08 3.48
C LEU A 249 -6.52 5.67 4.47
N PRO A 250 -7.04 6.90 4.30
CA PRO A 250 -8.08 7.42 5.19
C PRO A 250 -9.30 6.49 5.29
N MET A 251 -9.79 5.97 4.15
CA MET A 251 -10.90 5.02 4.13
C MET A 251 -10.53 3.70 4.82
N ALA A 252 -9.35 3.15 4.55
CA ALA A 252 -8.89 1.89 5.11
C ALA A 252 -8.71 1.94 6.64
N PHE A 253 -8.21 3.06 7.17
CA PHE A 253 -8.13 3.26 8.63
C PHE A 253 -9.51 3.44 9.28
N GLU A 254 -10.46 4.09 8.62
CA GLU A 254 -11.85 4.17 9.10
C GLU A 254 -12.57 2.81 9.01
N PHE A 255 -12.29 2.02 7.98
CA PHE A 255 -12.85 0.69 7.77
C PHE A 255 -12.28 -0.36 8.74
N ASP A 256 -11.03 -0.21 9.18
CA ASP A 256 -10.34 -1.14 10.09
C ASP A 256 -10.43 -2.61 9.63
N PRO A 257 -9.84 -2.97 8.47
CA PRO A 257 -9.94 -4.31 7.92
C PRO A 257 -9.26 -5.35 8.81
N GLU A 258 -9.80 -6.57 8.81
CA GLU A 258 -9.26 -7.72 9.52
C GLU A 258 -8.29 -8.53 8.65
N LEU A 259 -8.37 -8.38 7.33
CA LEU A 259 -7.47 -8.93 6.33
C LEU A 259 -7.38 -7.96 5.14
N VAL A 260 -6.19 -7.78 4.60
CA VAL A 260 -5.99 -7.07 3.33
C VAL A 260 -5.55 -8.06 2.25
N ILE A 261 -6.23 -8.03 1.11
CA ILE A 261 -5.87 -8.82 -0.08
C ILE A 261 -5.54 -7.83 -1.20
N VAL A 262 -4.43 -8.02 -1.89
CA VAL A 262 -4.01 -7.15 -2.99
C VAL A 262 -4.15 -7.91 -4.31
N SER A 263 -5.01 -7.40 -5.19
CA SER A 263 -4.99 -7.73 -6.62
C SER A 263 -3.81 -7.00 -7.23
N SER A 264 -2.69 -7.72 -7.36
CA SER A 264 -1.36 -7.14 -7.58
C SER A 264 -0.93 -7.26 -9.04
N GLY A 265 -1.57 -6.47 -9.91
CA GLY A 265 -1.13 -6.28 -11.29
C GLY A 265 0.04 -5.30 -11.39
N TYR A 266 1.05 -5.62 -12.20
CA TYR A 266 2.21 -4.75 -12.39
C TYR A 266 2.26 -4.08 -13.77
N ASP A 267 1.14 -4.13 -14.50
CA ASP A 267 0.91 -3.38 -15.74
C ASP A 267 0.66 -1.89 -15.49
N SER A 268 0.43 -1.51 -14.23
CA SER A 268 0.51 -0.13 -13.75
C SER A 268 1.94 0.42 -13.66
N GLY A 269 2.95 -0.42 -13.94
CA GLY A 269 4.36 -0.04 -13.92
C GLY A 269 4.89 0.51 -15.25
N ILE A 270 6.05 1.17 -15.18
CA ILE A 270 6.72 1.76 -16.34
C ILE A 270 7.07 0.74 -17.43
N GLY A 271 6.82 1.12 -18.68
CA GLY A 271 7.16 0.33 -19.86
C GLY A 271 6.16 -0.78 -20.19
N ASP A 272 5.09 -0.94 -19.40
CA ASP A 272 4.03 -1.88 -19.73
C ASP A 272 3.26 -1.48 -21.00
N PRO A 273 3.02 -2.41 -21.95
CA PRO A 273 2.35 -2.11 -23.21
C PRO A 273 0.86 -1.72 -23.04
N GLU A 274 0.18 -2.29 -22.05
CA GLU A 274 -1.24 -2.05 -21.81
C GLU A 274 -1.43 -0.80 -20.96
N GLY A 275 -0.74 -0.72 -19.82
CA GLY A 275 -0.98 0.35 -18.86
C GLY A 275 -0.49 1.71 -19.32
N GLN A 276 0.67 1.77 -19.99
CA GLN A 276 1.29 3.02 -20.45
C GLN A 276 1.46 4.07 -19.33
N MET A 277 1.66 3.59 -18.11
CA MET A 277 1.96 4.40 -16.93
C MET A 277 3.48 4.56 -16.78
N ASN A 278 3.88 5.48 -15.89
CA ASN A 278 5.28 5.84 -15.67
C ASN A 278 5.75 5.58 -14.23
N ALA A 279 4.93 4.92 -13.42
CA ALA A 279 5.29 4.57 -12.05
C ALA A 279 6.46 3.56 -12.04
N THR A 280 7.45 3.82 -11.19
CA THR A 280 8.66 2.99 -11.10
C THR A 280 8.44 1.79 -10.18
N PRO A 281 9.17 0.67 -10.36
CA PRO A 281 9.05 -0.50 -9.49
C PRO A 281 9.15 -0.19 -7.99
N GLU A 282 9.95 0.81 -7.62
CA GLU A 282 10.12 1.28 -6.23
C GLU A 282 8.79 1.68 -5.59
N VAL A 283 7.83 2.25 -6.33
CA VAL A 283 6.57 2.71 -5.73
C VAL A 283 5.81 1.56 -5.08
N PHE A 284 5.84 0.36 -5.66
CA PHE A 284 5.15 -0.81 -5.12
C PHE A 284 5.70 -1.24 -3.76
N ALA A 285 6.97 -0.92 -3.45
CA ALA A 285 7.49 -1.06 -2.09
C ALA A 285 6.77 -0.13 -1.11
N HIS A 286 6.53 1.13 -1.48
CA HIS A 286 5.79 2.08 -0.64
C HIS A 286 4.33 1.70 -0.48
N LEU A 287 3.65 1.34 -1.57
CA LEU A 287 2.25 0.92 -1.54
C LEU A 287 2.08 -0.29 -0.60
N THR A 288 2.92 -1.30 -0.75
CA THR A 288 2.96 -2.48 0.14
C THR A 288 3.19 -2.08 1.59
N HIS A 289 4.18 -1.22 1.85
CA HIS A 289 4.54 -0.77 3.19
C HIS A 289 3.39 -0.08 3.93
N PHE A 290 2.61 0.76 3.23
CA PHE A 290 1.44 1.40 3.82
C PHE A 290 0.35 0.38 4.17
N LEU A 291 0.10 -0.59 3.29
CA LEU A 291 -0.91 -1.64 3.53
C LEU A 291 -0.53 -2.58 4.67
N MET A 292 0.77 -2.80 4.91
CA MET A 292 1.26 -3.59 6.05
C MET A 292 0.91 -2.97 7.42
N GLN A 293 0.49 -1.70 7.47
CA GLN A 293 0.05 -1.05 8.71
C GLN A 293 -1.40 -1.36 9.08
N LEU A 294 -2.16 -1.95 8.15
CA LEU A 294 -3.55 -2.36 8.33
C LEU A 294 -3.62 -3.82 8.79
N ALA A 295 -4.76 -4.25 9.33
CA ALA A 295 -5.04 -5.64 9.67
C ALA A 295 -3.97 -6.35 10.53
N ASN A 296 -3.19 -5.60 11.32
CA ASN A 296 -2.00 -6.09 12.03
C ASN A 296 -0.96 -6.78 11.12
N GLY A 297 -0.79 -6.29 9.89
CA GLY A 297 0.15 -6.82 8.92
C GLY A 297 -0.35 -8.05 8.15
N ARG A 298 -1.60 -8.50 8.38
CA ARG A 298 -2.22 -9.61 7.63
C ARG A 298 -2.52 -9.17 6.20
N LEU A 299 -1.55 -9.40 5.33
CA LEU A 299 -1.53 -8.97 3.94
C LEU A 299 -1.27 -10.16 3.01
N CYS A 300 -2.17 -10.39 2.07
CA CYS A 300 -2.04 -11.41 1.02
C CYS A 300 -1.93 -10.74 -0.35
N VAL A 301 -0.78 -10.84 -1.01
CA VAL A 301 -0.53 -10.25 -2.34
C VAL A 301 -0.68 -11.30 -3.42
N ILE A 302 -1.61 -11.12 -4.36
CA ILE A 302 -1.93 -12.11 -5.39
C ILE A 302 -1.62 -11.51 -6.77
N LEU A 303 -0.74 -12.16 -7.54
CA LEU A 303 -0.36 -11.66 -8.87
C LEU A 303 -1.57 -11.62 -9.82
N GLU A 304 -1.78 -10.48 -10.48
CA GLU A 304 -2.79 -10.28 -11.55
C GLU A 304 -2.09 -10.04 -12.91
N GLY A 305 -2.19 -8.84 -13.50
CA GLY A 305 -1.57 -8.41 -14.75
C GLY A 305 -0.08 -8.00 -14.66
N GLY A 306 0.42 -7.35 -15.71
CA GLY A 306 1.82 -6.98 -15.90
C GLY A 306 2.51 -7.79 -17.00
N TYR A 307 2.84 -7.13 -18.11
CA TYR A 307 3.21 -7.75 -19.37
C TYR A 307 4.60 -7.31 -19.87
N HIS A 308 5.13 -6.19 -19.36
CA HIS A 308 6.54 -5.87 -19.52
C HIS A 308 7.41 -6.61 -18.49
N LEU A 309 7.94 -7.79 -18.89
CA LEU A 309 8.63 -8.75 -18.01
C LEU A 309 9.69 -8.14 -17.08
N LYS A 310 10.44 -7.14 -17.55
CA LYS A 310 11.44 -6.45 -16.72
C LYS A 310 10.78 -5.66 -15.59
N SER A 311 9.81 -4.80 -15.92
CA SER A 311 9.11 -4.00 -14.92
C SER A 311 8.30 -4.86 -13.96
N LEU A 312 7.64 -5.91 -14.48
CA LEU A 312 6.95 -6.93 -13.69
C LEU A 312 7.87 -7.55 -12.64
N SER A 313 8.99 -8.15 -13.07
CA SER A 313 9.88 -8.88 -12.17
C SER A 313 10.58 -7.97 -11.16
N GLU A 314 10.94 -6.74 -11.54
CA GLU A 314 11.49 -5.72 -10.63
C GLU A 314 10.45 -5.31 -9.58
N SER A 315 9.20 -5.08 -9.98
CA SER A 315 8.11 -4.67 -9.08
C SER A 315 7.72 -5.78 -8.11
N VAL A 316 7.65 -7.04 -8.57
CA VAL A 316 7.49 -8.22 -7.71
C VAL A 316 8.59 -8.25 -6.64
N CYS A 317 9.85 -8.00 -7.01
CA CYS A 317 10.96 -7.98 -6.06
C CYS A 317 10.83 -6.86 -5.03
N MET A 318 10.40 -5.67 -5.43
CA MET A 318 10.17 -4.53 -4.52
C MET A 318 9.06 -4.84 -3.51
N THR A 319 7.97 -5.45 -3.96
CA THR A 319 6.88 -5.92 -3.09
C THR A 319 7.39 -6.97 -2.10
N VAL A 320 8.08 -8.02 -2.55
CA VAL A 320 8.57 -9.09 -1.66
C VAL A 320 9.62 -8.60 -0.67
N LYS A 321 10.56 -7.73 -1.07
CA LYS A 321 11.51 -7.08 -0.16
C LYS A 321 10.79 -6.36 0.98
N THR A 322 9.73 -5.62 0.65
CA THR A 322 8.94 -4.89 1.64
C THR A 322 8.19 -5.83 2.57
N LEU A 323 7.57 -6.90 2.04
CA LEU A 323 6.90 -7.93 2.85
C LEU A 323 7.86 -8.56 3.86
N LEU A 324 9.11 -8.79 3.46
CA LEU A 324 10.20 -9.31 4.30
C LEU A 324 10.73 -8.30 5.33
N GLY A 325 10.29 -7.03 5.26
CA GLY A 325 10.69 -5.96 6.15
C GLY A 325 12.01 -5.29 5.79
N ASP A 326 12.46 -5.39 4.54
CA ASP A 326 13.61 -4.61 4.07
C ASP A 326 13.30 -3.10 4.07
N PRO A 327 14.30 -2.23 4.24
CA PRO A 327 14.12 -0.79 4.13
C PRO A 327 13.52 -0.41 2.78
N VAL A 328 12.49 0.45 2.83
CA VAL A 328 11.82 0.94 1.63
C VAL A 328 12.76 1.92 0.91
N PRO A 329 12.97 1.77 -0.41
CA PRO A 329 13.86 2.65 -1.17
C PRO A 329 13.34 4.09 -1.18
N GLN A 330 14.21 5.07 -1.41
CA GLN A 330 13.77 6.44 -1.61
C GLN A 330 13.21 6.62 -3.03
N ILE A 331 12.00 7.16 -3.15
CA ILE A 331 11.48 7.66 -4.42
C ILE A 331 12.16 8.99 -4.73
N THR A 332 12.65 9.13 -5.96
CA THR A 332 13.22 10.38 -6.50
C THR A 332 12.31 10.94 -7.59
N GLY A 333 12.30 12.26 -7.76
CA GLY A 333 11.53 12.94 -8.80
C GLY A 333 10.56 13.98 -8.24
N GLU A 334 9.80 14.62 -9.13
CA GLU A 334 8.74 15.56 -8.73
C GLU A 334 7.60 14.78 -8.07
N MET A 335 7.19 15.23 -6.89
CA MET A 335 6.20 14.53 -6.05
C MET A 335 4.83 15.20 -6.07
N ALA A 336 4.59 16.08 -7.04
CA ALA A 336 3.29 16.69 -7.26
C ALA A 336 2.47 15.80 -8.21
N PRO A 337 1.23 15.40 -7.84
CA PRO A 337 0.36 14.68 -8.76
C PRO A 337 -0.07 15.59 -9.92
N CYS A 338 -0.30 15.00 -11.08
CA CYS A 338 -0.76 15.73 -12.25
C CYS A 338 -2.22 16.19 -12.08
N LEU A 339 -2.64 17.21 -12.84
CA LEU A 339 -3.98 17.78 -12.72
C LEU A 339 -5.10 16.76 -12.99
N SER A 340 -4.88 15.79 -13.89
CA SER A 340 -5.87 14.75 -14.19
C SER A 340 -6.03 13.76 -13.04
N ALA A 341 -4.94 13.40 -12.35
CA ALA A 341 -5.00 12.60 -11.15
C ALA A 341 -5.72 13.34 -10.01
N VAL A 342 -5.40 14.63 -9.82
CA VAL A 342 -6.07 15.48 -8.82
C VAL A 342 -7.57 15.57 -9.06
N GLU A 343 -8.00 15.77 -10.30
CA GLU A 343 -9.43 15.78 -10.68
C GLU A 343 -10.10 14.45 -10.35
N SER A 344 -9.48 13.33 -10.73
CA SER A 344 -10.00 11.98 -10.45
C SER A 344 -10.14 11.74 -8.95
N ILE A 345 -9.10 12.07 -8.16
CA ILE A 345 -9.12 11.99 -6.69
C ILE A 345 -10.26 12.86 -6.11
N GLN A 346 -10.43 14.08 -6.59
CA GLN A 346 -11.49 14.98 -6.12
C GLN A 346 -12.89 14.45 -6.42
N ASN A 347 -13.10 13.87 -7.61
CA ASN A 347 -14.37 13.28 -8.00
C ASN A 347 -14.74 12.08 -7.13
N VAL A 348 -13.78 11.18 -6.89
CA VAL A 348 -13.95 10.04 -5.96
C VAL A 348 -14.33 10.54 -4.57
N ARG A 349 -13.60 11.52 -4.03
CA ARG A 349 -13.87 12.09 -2.71
C ARG A 349 -15.26 12.73 -2.65
N ALA A 350 -15.69 13.41 -3.71
CA ALA A 350 -17.03 13.98 -3.80
C ALA A 350 -18.12 12.89 -3.80
N ALA A 351 -17.95 11.82 -4.59
CA ALA A 351 -18.88 10.70 -4.67
C ALA A 351 -18.98 9.93 -3.34
N HIS A 352 -17.86 9.82 -2.61
CA HIS A 352 -17.78 9.06 -1.36
C HIS A 352 -18.10 9.86 -0.09
N LYS A 353 -18.19 11.19 -0.19
CA LYS A 353 -18.47 12.08 0.95
C LYS A 353 -19.67 11.69 1.81
N PRO A 354 -20.81 11.20 1.28
CA PRO A 354 -21.95 10.81 2.10
C PRO A 354 -21.72 9.57 2.96
N TYR A 355 -20.69 8.77 2.68
CA TYR A 355 -20.51 7.44 3.27
C TYR A 355 -19.38 7.36 4.29
N TRP A 356 -18.38 8.25 4.18
CA TRP A 356 -17.16 8.20 4.98
C TRP A 356 -17.00 9.44 5.86
N LYS A 357 -16.81 9.24 7.17
CA LYS A 357 -16.77 10.35 8.15
C LYS A 357 -15.62 11.28 7.90
N TRP A 358 -14.46 10.75 7.50
CA TRP A 358 -13.28 11.57 7.24
C TRP A 358 -13.50 12.62 6.13
N LEU A 359 -14.44 12.39 5.20
CA LEU A 359 -14.81 13.34 4.14
C LEU A 359 -15.88 14.36 4.53
N MET A 360 -16.69 14.08 5.57
CA MET A 360 -17.81 14.94 5.95
C MET A 360 -17.36 16.31 6.47
N TYR A 361 -16.17 16.39 7.07
CA TYR A 361 -15.68 17.60 7.73
C TYR A 361 -14.97 18.59 6.81
N GLU A 362 -14.71 18.25 5.55
CA GLU A 362 -14.01 19.15 4.60
C GLU A 362 -14.90 20.29 4.07
N GLY A 363 -16.22 20.17 4.18
CA GLY A 363 -17.19 21.08 3.55
C GLY A 363 -17.50 22.39 4.30
N ASN A 364 -17.14 22.52 5.57
CA ASN A 364 -17.57 23.67 6.40
C ASN A 364 -16.60 24.87 6.40
N TYR A 365 -15.56 24.85 5.58
CA TYR A 365 -14.48 25.85 5.64
C TYR A 365 -14.49 26.90 4.53
N TYR A 366 -15.28 26.73 3.46
CA TYR A 366 -15.28 27.64 2.31
C TYR A 366 -16.19 28.88 2.46
N SER A 367 -16.82 29.10 3.61
CA SER A 367 -17.67 30.28 3.86
C SER A 367 -17.02 31.37 4.73
N ILE A 368 -15.69 31.49 4.72
CA ILE A 368 -15.03 32.71 5.22
C ILE A 368 -14.89 33.66 4.04
N SER A 369 -15.68 34.74 4.12
CA SER A 369 -15.80 35.81 3.15
C SER A 369 -14.45 36.33 2.62
N SER A 370 -14.47 36.65 1.34
CA SER A 370 -13.52 37.41 0.54
C SER A 370 -13.11 38.78 1.14
N SER A 371 -12.39 38.79 2.25
CA SER A 371 -11.62 39.97 2.69
C SER A 371 -10.14 39.79 2.34
N LYS A 372 -9.76 40.43 1.24
CA LYS A 372 -8.39 40.72 0.76
C LYS A 372 -7.28 40.42 1.78
N CYS A 373 -6.51 39.37 1.56
CA CYS A 373 -5.18 39.21 2.13
C CYS A 373 -4.17 39.22 0.97
N ASN A 374 -3.51 40.36 0.77
CA ASN A 374 -2.40 40.50 -0.18
C ASN A 374 -1.19 39.73 0.35
N TRP A 375 -0.84 38.61 -0.27
CA TRP A 375 0.49 38.02 -0.12
C TRP A 375 1.42 38.64 -1.17
N GLN A 376 2.21 39.63 -0.76
CA GLN A 376 3.43 40.00 -1.47
C GLN A 376 4.51 38.97 -1.11
N MET A 377 4.88 38.12 -2.07
CA MET A 377 6.13 37.35 -2.00
C MET A 377 7.30 38.31 -2.18
N ASP A 378 7.83 38.82 -1.06
CA ASP A 378 9.14 39.45 -1.10
C ASP A 378 10.23 38.40 -1.20
N SER A 379 10.88 38.41 -2.36
CA SER A 379 12.06 37.65 -2.71
C SER A 379 13.21 37.96 -1.74
N CYS A 380 13.44 37.11 -0.74
CA CYS A 380 14.66 37.17 0.06
C CYS A 380 15.79 36.41 -0.64
N ARG A 381 16.53 37.13 -1.49
CA ARG A 381 17.88 36.74 -1.93
C ARG A 381 18.83 36.88 -0.74
N HIS A 382 19.16 35.80 -0.04
CA HIS A 382 20.48 35.62 0.61
C HIS A 382 20.76 34.11 0.73
N SER A 383 21.40 33.58 -0.31
CA SER A 383 21.98 32.24 -0.34
C SER A 383 23.39 32.26 0.25
N LYS A 384 23.78 31.12 0.82
CA LYS A 384 25.11 30.73 1.35
C LYS A 384 25.32 30.92 2.86
N LEU A 385 24.63 30.11 3.68
CA LEU A 385 25.22 29.37 4.82
C LEU A 385 24.11 28.53 5.47
N LEU A 386 24.02 27.24 5.10
CA LEU A 386 23.34 26.11 5.79
C LEU A 386 23.00 25.04 4.74
N ARG A 387 24.03 24.38 4.18
CA ARG A 387 23.91 23.07 3.54
C ARG A 387 24.43 22.01 4.53
N LEU A 388 23.72 21.86 5.65
CA LEU A 388 24.04 20.86 6.68
C LEU A 388 22.76 20.05 6.93
N ILE A 389 22.56 19.07 6.03
CA ILE A 389 21.53 18.01 5.97
C ILE A 389 20.07 18.51 5.90
N PRO A 390 19.33 18.21 4.81
CA PRO A 390 17.90 18.49 4.74
C PRO A 390 17.13 17.53 5.66
N CYS A 391 16.93 17.95 6.90
CA CYS A 391 16.18 17.22 7.93
C CYS A 391 14.69 17.62 7.92
N PHE A 392 13.78 16.64 7.92
CA PHE A 392 12.37 16.86 8.24
C PHE A 392 12.15 16.64 9.74
N VAL A 393 11.70 17.67 10.48
CA VAL A 393 11.51 17.59 11.94
C VAL A 393 10.03 17.68 12.30
N LEU A 394 9.50 16.61 12.90
CA LEU A 394 8.15 16.56 13.44
C LEU A 394 8.19 16.60 14.98
N TYR A 395 7.71 17.67 15.59
CA TYR A 395 7.69 17.84 17.06
C TYR A 395 6.28 17.69 17.65
N LEU A 396 6.05 16.63 18.43
CA LEU A 396 4.80 16.32 19.12
C LEU A 396 4.87 16.75 20.60
N GLY A 397 4.78 18.05 20.90
CA GLY A 397 4.75 18.58 22.28
C GLY A 397 3.76 19.74 22.47
N ILE A 398 3.25 19.94 23.70
CA ILE A 398 2.23 20.97 23.99
C ILE A 398 2.85 22.38 23.91
N TRP A 399 2.12 23.28 23.23
CA TRP A 399 2.36 24.73 22.99
C TRP A 399 3.18 25.14 21.77
N SER A 400 3.42 24.25 20.79
CA SER A 400 3.83 24.67 19.43
C SER A 400 3.04 24.02 18.30
N PHE A 401 2.33 22.92 18.57
CA PHE A 401 1.24 22.47 17.71
C PHE A 401 0.03 23.40 17.77
N THR A 402 -0.08 24.25 18.79
CA THR A 402 -1.18 25.20 18.96
C THR A 402 -1.14 26.33 17.92
N PHE A 403 0.01 26.67 17.33
CA PHE A 403 0.07 27.79 16.36
C PHE A 403 -0.23 27.36 14.91
N VAL A 404 0.16 26.13 14.53
CA VAL A 404 -0.27 25.53 13.25
C VAL A 404 -1.72 25.04 13.35
N LEU A 405 -2.15 24.53 14.51
CA LEU A 405 -3.55 24.15 14.74
C LEU A 405 -4.49 25.31 15.14
N ASN A 406 -4.02 26.50 15.52
CA ASN A 406 -4.95 27.60 15.83
C ASN A 406 -5.58 28.20 14.56
N SER A 407 -4.89 28.11 13.41
CA SER A 407 -5.52 28.29 12.09
C SER A 407 -6.48 27.16 11.71
N PHE A 408 -6.41 26.02 12.42
CA PHE A 408 -7.27 24.85 12.33
C PHE A 408 -8.06 24.60 13.63
N SER A 409 -8.50 25.66 14.31
CA SER A 409 -9.27 25.61 15.57
C SER A 409 -10.69 24.99 15.43
N LEU A 410 -10.93 24.24 14.35
CA LEU A 410 -12.24 23.78 13.90
C LEU A 410 -12.36 22.24 13.80
N LEU A 411 -11.32 21.49 14.16
CA LEU A 411 -11.35 20.02 14.31
C LEU A 411 -11.09 19.67 15.77
N LYS A 412 -12.14 19.76 16.60
CA LYS A 412 -12.14 19.18 17.95
C LYS A 412 -13.24 18.15 17.98
N ASP A 413 -12.86 16.87 17.99
CA ASP A 413 -13.72 15.83 18.56
C ASP A 413 -13.02 15.11 19.69
N ALA A 414 -13.80 14.73 20.70
CA ALA A 414 -13.34 14.19 21.98
C ALA A 414 -12.73 12.78 21.88
N GLU A 415 -12.56 12.22 20.69
CA GLU A 415 -12.25 10.79 20.46
C GLU A 415 -10.93 10.51 19.68
N GLY A 416 -10.15 11.52 19.27
CA GLY A 416 -8.78 11.32 18.77
C GLY A 416 -8.60 11.06 17.26
N ASN A 417 -9.63 11.30 16.44
CA ASN A 417 -9.57 11.15 14.98
C ASN A 417 -8.72 12.22 14.25
N ASP A 418 -8.48 13.38 14.88
CA ASP A 418 -7.87 14.54 14.20
C ASP A 418 -6.38 14.32 13.84
N PHE A 419 -5.68 13.48 14.61
CA PHE A 419 -4.26 13.25 14.38
C PHE A 419 -3.99 12.44 13.10
N PHE A 420 -4.70 11.33 12.88
CA PHE A 420 -4.46 10.48 11.73
C PHE A 420 -4.93 11.13 10.43
N ALA A 421 -6.03 11.89 10.48
CA ALA A 421 -6.44 12.73 9.35
C ALA A 421 -5.33 13.73 8.98
N ALA A 422 -4.70 14.39 9.95
CA ALA A 422 -3.57 15.28 9.70
C ALA A 422 -2.31 14.54 9.20
N VAL A 423 -2.04 13.33 9.71
CA VAL A 423 -0.89 12.53 9.25
C VAL A 423 -1.06 12.11 7.80
N LEU A 424 -2.19 11.51 7.46
CA LEU A 424 -2.47 10.97 6.13
C LEU A 424 -2.71 12.09 5.11
N GLY A 425 -3.48 13.11 5.47
CA GLY A 425 -3.89 14.17 4.55
C GLY A 425 -2.90 15.33 4.39
N PHE A 426 -1.93 15.48 5.29
CA PHE A 426 -1.02 16.64 5.29
C PHE A 426 0.45 16.28 5.56
N ILE A 427 0.76 15.59 6.66
CA ILE A 427 2.16 15.33 7.06
C ILE A 427 2.84 14.41 6.06
N LEU A 428 2.23 13.27 5.71
CA LEU A 428 2.79 12.33 4.74
C LEU A 428 2.97 12.98 3.36
N PRO A 429 1.94 13.61 2.75
CA PRO A 429 2.10 14.31 1.48
C PRO A 429 3.25 15.32 1.46
N ILE A 430 3.36 16.16 2.50
CA ILE A 430 4.45 17.15 2.61
C ILE A 430 5.81 16.48 2.75
N ALA A 431 5.89 15.45 3.59
CA ALA A 431 7.16 14.78 3.84
C ALA A 431 7.66 14.04 2.59
N TYR A 432 6.75 13.41 1.84
CA TYR A 432 7.06 12.83 0.53
C TYR A 432 7.43 13.91 -0.49
N SER A 433 6.73 15.05 -0.49
CA SER A 433 7.08 16.19 -1.36
C SER A 433 8.46 16.78 -1.08
N TYR A 434 8.89 16.79 0.19
CA TYR A 434 10.19 17.32 0.60
C TYR A 434 11.36 16.35 0.35
N GLN A 435 11.10 15.02 0.27
CA GLN A 435 12.12 13.97 0.12
C GLN A 435 13.33 14.15 1.07
N PRO A 436 13.13 14.13 2.40
CA PRO A 436 14.20 14.38 3.36
C PRO A 436 15.31 13.32 3.33
N ASP A 437 16.51 13.72 3.71
CA ASP A 437 17.64 12.81 3.96
C ASP A 437 17.63 12.21 5.38
N LEU A 438 16.88 12.84 6.29
CA LEU A 438 16.70 12.39 7.67
C LEU A 438 15.32 12.83 8.18
N THR A 439 14.58 11.90 8.77
CA THR A 439 13.31 12.21 9.45
C THR A 439 13.55 12.21 10.96
N VAL A 440 13.30 13.34 11.62
CA VAL A 440 13.38 13.48 13.07
C VAL A 440 11.98 13.51 13.65
N ILE A 441 11.66 12.59 14.57
CA ILE A 441 10.39 12.58 15.30
C ILE A 441 10.67 12.86 16.76
N ALA A 442 10.28 14.04 17.23
CA ALA A 442 10.39 14.43 18.62
C ALA A 442 9.03 14.29 19.33
N VAL A 443 8.97 13.58 20.46
CA VAL A 443 7.74 13.31 21.21
C VAL A 443 7.87 13.84 22.63
N GLY A 444 7.11 14.89 22.96
CA GLY A 444 7.07 15.53 24.27
C GLY A 444 6.31 14.72 25.35
N PRO A 445 6.27 15.21 26.61
CA PRO A 445 5.88 14.48 27.81
C PRO A 445 4.37 14.53 28.11
N ASN A 446 3.62 15.20 27.24
CA ASN A 446 2.23 15.57 27.42
C ASN A 446 1.52 15.20 26.10
N ARG A 447 1.29 13.90 25.94
CA ARG A 447 0.86 13.28 24.67
C ARG A 447 -0.64 13.06 24.71
N SER A 448 -1.37 13.50 23.68
CA SER A 448 -2.70 12.97 23.36
C SER A 448 -2.60 11.60 22.67
N LEU A 449 -1.46 11.32 22.02
CA LEU A 449 -1.22 10.08 21.30
C LEU A 449 -0.71 8.95 22.21
N GLY A 450 -1.42 7.82 22.20
CA GLY A 450 -0.97 6.57 22.81
C GLY A 450 0.23 5.95 22.08
N ILE A 451 0.83 4.92 22.69
CA ILE A 451 2.00 4.20 22.17
C ILE A 451 1.74 3.65 20.76
N SER A 452 0.56 3.06 20.54
CA SER A 452 0.17 2.50 19.24
C SER A 452 0.14 3.56 18.15
N GLY A 453 -0.34 4.78 18.45
CA GLY A 453 -0.38 5.85 17.46
C GLY A 453 0.99 6.40 17.11
N ILE A 454 1.90 6.44 18.09
CA ILE A 454 3.31 6.81 17.85
C ILE A 454 3.98 5.73 16.98
N SER A 455 3.79 4.45 17.31
CA SER A 455 4.32 3.33 16.52
C SER A 455 3.81 3.35 15.07
N LEU A 456 2.53 3.63 14.87
CA LEU A 456 1.94 3.73 13.54
C LEU A 456 2.50 4.93 12.76
N LEU A 457 2.66 6.10 13.40
CA LEU A 457 3.30 7.26 12.78
C LEU A 457 4.74 6.94 12.35
N PHE A 458 5.53 6.31 13.23
CA PHE A 458 6.88 5.87 12.89
C PHE A 458 6.85 4.95 11.67
N ALA A 459 5.96 3.96 11.69
CA ALA A 459 5.85 3.01 10.60
C ALA A 459 5.47 3.69 9.29
N LEU A 460 4.44 4.55 9.25
CA LEU A 460 4.05 5.28 8.05
C LEU A 460 5.17 6.16 7.47
N LEU A 461 6.04 6.72 8.33
CA LEU A 461 7.15 7.57 7.90
C LEU A 461 8.43 6.78 7.52
N GLN A 462 8.49 5.46 7.75
CA GLN A 462 9.66 4.63 7.38
C GLN A 462 9.97 4.63 5.90
N GLY A 463 8.98 4.88 5.05
CA GLY A 463 9.20 5.04 3.61
C GLY A 463 9.88 6.35 3.21
N LEU A 464 10.29 7.21 4.16
CA LEU A 464 11.06 8.41 3.88
C LEU A 464 12.53 8.20 4.22
N ALA A 465 13.41 8.96 3.56
CA ALA A 465 14.83 9.03 3.88
C ALA A 465 15.54 7.66 3.93
N GLU A 466 15.11 6.67 3.14
CA GLU A 466 15.60 5.27 3.22
C GLU A 466 15.49 4.68 4.64
N SER A 467 14.39 4.99 5.32
CA SER A 467 14.16 4.62 6.73
C SER A 467 15.17 5.21 7.73
N ARG A 468 15.93 6.25 7.36
CA ARG A 468 16.78 7.02 8.29
C ARG A 468 15.90 7.91 9.18
N ILE A 469 15.38 7.32 10.27
CA ILE A 469 14.54 8.01 11.25
C ILE A 469 15.27 8.16 12.60
N PHE A 470 15.29 9.38 13.12
CA PHE A 470 15.81 9.73 14.42
C PHE A 470 14.69 10.11 15.38
N ALA A 471 14.47 9.30 16.42
CA ALA A 471 13.40 9.51 17.39
C ALA A 471 13.93 10.15 18.68
N VAL A 472 13.42 11.34 19.03
CA VAL A 472 13.70 12.01 20.31
C VAL A 472 12.47 11.90 21.20
N ILE A 473 12.49 11.01 22.19
CA ILE A 473 11.32 10.78 23.04
C ILE A 473 11.60 11.33 24.44
N GLU A 474 10.83 12.33 24.86
CA GLU A 474 10.88 12.85 26.21
C GLU A 474 10.13 11.90 27.16
N VAL A 475 10.82 11.47 28.23
CA VAL A 475 10.31 10.56 29.25
C VAL A 475 10.22 11.32 30.59
N ARG A 476 9.03 11.34 31.22
CA ARG A 476 8.85 11.97 32.54
C ARG A 476 9.76 11.33 33.58
N SER A 477 10.38 12.15 34.45
CA SER A 477 11.26 11.66 35.52
C SER A 477 10.50 10.72 36.46
N GLY A 478 10.98 9.48 36.62
CA GLY A 478 10.39 8.46 37.50
C GLY A 478 9.60 7.36 36.76
N ALA A 479 9.39 7.47 35.46
CA ALA A 479 8.88 6.35 34.65
C ALA A 479 10.01 5.35 34.35
N LYS A 480 9.71 4.05 34.42
CA LYS A 480 10.65 2.99 34.00
C LYS A 480 11.06 3.24 32.53
N PRO A 481 12.32 3.01 32.13
CA PRO A 481 12.72 3.10 30.73
C PRO A 481 11.84 2.18 29.88
N TRP A 482 11.31 2.73 28.79
CA TRP A 482 10.39 2.04 27.89
C TRP A 482 11.19 1.30 26.82
N TYR A 483 10.78 0.08 26.47
CA TYR A 483 11.41 -0.68 25.40
C TYR A 483 10.50 -0.62 24.17
N PHE A 484 10.90 0.13 23.14
CA PHE A 484 10.29 0.01 21.82
C PHE A 484 10.77 -1.29 21.20
N LYS A 485 9.85 -2.23 20.95
CA LYS A 485 10.16 -3.47 20.25
C LYS A 485 10.09 -3.17 18.75
N VAL A 486 11.20 -2.70 18.19
CA VAL A 486 11.36 -2.64 16.73
C VAL A 486 11.35 -4.08 16.21
N PRO A 487 10.62 -4.40 15.12
CA PRO A 487 10.67 -5.74 14.52
C PRO A 487 12.14 -6.11 14.27
N ARG A 488 12.59 -7.23 14.84
CA ARG A 488 13.94 -7.75 14.57
C ARG A 488 13.96 -8.22 13.11
N THR A 489 14.62 -7.48 12.25
CA THR A 489 15.30 -8.09 11.11
C THR A 489 16.50 -8.83 11.67
N GLU A 490 16.59 -10.13 11.42
CA GLU A 490 17.70 -10.96 11.85
C GLU A 490 18.99 -10.50 11.16
N LEU A 491 19.79 -9.69 11.86
CA LEU A 491 21.19 -9.51 11.51
C LEU A 491 22.04 -10.37 12.44
N THR A 492 22.76 -11.31 11.82
CA THR A 492 23.81 -12.10 12.42
C THR A 492 24.95 -11.20 12.90
N SER A 493 25.31 -11.37 14.18
CA SER A 493 26.56 -10.97 14.83
C SER A 493 27.02 -9.50 14.81
N SER A 494 27.07 -8.98 16.04
CA SER A 494 28.03 -8.00 16.59
C SER A 494 27.71 -6.50 16.50
N SER A 495 27.58 -5.91 17.69
CA SER A 495 27.60 -4.47 18.05
C SER A 495 26.30 -3.66 18.02
N SER A 496 25.39 -3.95 18.95
CA SER A 496 24.49 -2.92 19.49
C SER A 496 25.29 -1.97 20.40
N SER A 497 25.76 -0.85 19.86
CA SER A 497 26.36 0.21 20.69
C SER A 497 25.26 1.10 21.27
N MET A 498 24.88 0.80 22.52
CA MET A 498 24.05 1.68 23.35
C MET A 498 24.94 2.81 23.86
N LEU A 499 24.93 3.98 23.22
CA LEU A 499 25.62 5.18 23.72
C LEU A 499 24.77 5.83 24.82
N GLY A 500 24.89 5.33 26.05
CA GLY A 500 24.45 6.04 27.24
C GLY A 500 25.45 7.14 27.59
N MET A 501 25.12 8.42 27.31
CA MET A 501 25.91 9.53 27.85
C MET A 501 25.61 9.67 29.34
N ASN A 502 26.60 9.35 30.17
CA ASN A 502 26.56 9.54 31.61
C ASN A 502 26.99 11.00 31.93
N CYS A 503 26.05 11.94 31.89
CA CYS A 503 26.30 13.35 32.23
C CYS A 503 26.18 13.56 33.75
N SER A 504 27.26 13.27 34.49
CA SER A 504 27.29 13.35 35.96
C SER A 504 27.59 14.76 36.54
N LYS A 505 27.47 15.85 35.77
CA LYS A 505 27.70 17.22 36.28
C LYS A 505 26.84 18.28 35.57
N LEU A 506 25.55 18.40 35.91
CA LEU A 506 24.74 19.59 35.62
C LEU A 506 23.76 19.89 36.77
N PRO A 507 23.47 21.17 37.09
CA PRO A 507 22.69 21.54 38.26
C PRO A 507 21.19 21.18 38.12
N SER A 508 20.56 21.02 39.28
CA SER A 508 19.24 20.48 39.54
C SER A 508 18.06 21.15 38.81
N ARG A 509 17.62 20.58 37.68
CA ARG A 509 16.21 20.31 37.30
C ARG A 509 16.19 19.08 36.38
N LYS A 510 15.56 17.98 36.83
CA LYS A 510 15.66 16.65 36.20
C LYS A 510 14.79 16.55 34.94
N TYR A 511 15.42 16.64 33.77
CA TYR A 511 14.86 16.19 32.48
C TYR A 511 15.77 15.09 31.93
N TRP A 512 15.20 13.99 31.45
CA TRP A 512 15.96 12.88 30.85
C TRP A 512 15.60 12.78 29.36
N LEU A 513 16.59 13.02 28.50
CA LEU A 513 16.48 12.80 27.06
C LEU A 513 16.88 11.35 26.78
N TYR A 514 15.96 10.54 26.25
CA TYR A 514 16.32 9.21 25.73
C TYR A 514 16.45 9.31 24.21
N LEU A 515 17.68 9.18 23.73
CA LEU A 515 18.01 9.11 22.31
C LEU A 515 17.77 7.69 21.80
N TYR A 516 16.83 7.52 20.88
CA TYR A 516 16.71 6.29 20.08
C TYR A 516 17.18 6.58 18.65
N CYS A 517 18.45 6.29 18.39
CA CYS A 517 19.00 6.21 17.05
C CYS A 517 18.64 4.84 16.47
N LEU A 518 17.67 4.77 15.56
CA LEU A 518 17.42 3.58 14.75
C LEU A 518 18.12 3.78 13.40
N TRP A 519 19.35 3.28 13.28
CA TRP A 519 20.14 3.33 12.04
C TRP A 519 20.16 1.94 11.41
N TYR A 520 19.70 1.85 10.16
CA TYR A 520 19.85 0.68 9.30
C TYR A 520 20.26 1.19 7.89
N PRO A 521 21.38 0.78 7.27
CA PRO A 521 22.61 0.19 7.80
C PRO A 521 23.85 1.04 7.40
N ALA A 522 24.28 1.99 8.25
CA ALA A 522 25.64 2.54 8.21
C ALA A 522 25.93 3.30 9.51
N PRO A 523 27.08 3.13 10.19
CA PRO A 523 27.38 3.93 11.37
C PRO A 523 27.79 5.36 10.97
N PRO A 524 27.25 6.43 11.58
CA PRO A 524 27.73 7.78 11.33
C PRO A 524 29.03 8.09 12.07
N CYS A 525 29.77 9.04 11.51
CA CYS A 525 30.95 9.63 12.10
C CYS A 525 30.64 10.24 13.50
N PRO A 526 31.41 9.93 14.56
CA PRO A 526 31.16 10.37 15.95
C PRO A 526 31.03 11.90 16.15
N THR A 527 31.57 12.68 15.20
CA THR A 527 31.52 14.15 15.19
C THR A 527 30.11 14.69 14.93
N PHE A 528 29.27 13.94 14.21
CA PHE A 528 27.94 14.36 13.81
C PHE A 528 26.93 14.35 14.96
N VAL A 529 27.00 13.32 15.82
CA VAL A 529 26.16 13.20 17.03
C VAL A 529 26.42 14.32 18.04
N LYS A 530 27.67 14.81 18.14
CA LYS A 530 28.03 15.93 19.02
C LYS A 530 27.48 17.27 18.55
N GLN A 531 27.38 17.50 17.24
CA GLN A 531 26.89 18.77 16.69
C GLN A 531 25.38 18.97 16.89
N ILE A 532 24.57 17.91 16.75
CA ILE A 532 23.13 17.99 17.00
C ILE A 532 22.84 18.25 18.48
N ALA A 533 23.57 17.60 19.39
CA ALA A 533 23.44 17.83 20.84
C ALA A 533 23.82 19.26 21.27
N GLN A 534 24.70 19.94 20.52
CA GLN A 534 25.07 21.33 20.76
C GLN A 534 24.08 22.34 20.14
N ALA A 535 23.42 21.99 19.02
CA ALA A 535 22.48 22.87 18.34
C ALA A 535 21.12 23.01 19.08
N SER A 536 20.76 22.06 19.96
CA SER A 536 19.49 22.07 20.71
C SER A 536 19.51 22.92 22.00
N PHE A 537 20.58 23.66 22.28
CA PHE A 537 20.68 24.53 23.45
C PHE A 537 21.26 25.90 23.09
N CYS A 538 20.38 26.85 22.77
CA CYS A 538 20.64 28.26 23.03
C CYS A 538 19.39 28.81 23.73
N PRO A 539 19.36 28.87 25.07
CA PRO A 539 18.28 29.56 25.76
C PRO A 539 18.41 31.05 25.45
N GLU A 540 17.33 31.67 24.96
CA GLU A 540 17.16 33.11 25.05
C GLU A 540 17.46 33.54 26.49
N GLN A 541 18.43 34.43 26.66
CA GLN A 541 18.66 35.09 27.93
C GLN A 541 17.51 36.07 28.15
N ASP A 542 16.57 35.71 29.03
CA ASP A 542 15.75 36.67 29.75
C ASP A 542 16.71 37.61 30.50
N THR A 543 16.95 38.78 29.93
CA THR A 543 17.56 39.91 30.65
C THR A 543 16.46 40.70 31.33
N ASP A 544 16.21 40.40 32.59
CA ASP A 544 15.65 41.35 33.55
C ASP A 544 16.29 41.12 34.92
N ALA A 545 17.26 41.98 35.27
CA ALA A 545 17.47 42.51 36.63
C ALA A 545 18.70 43.44 36.71
N TYR A 546 18.40 44.71 37.05
CA TYR A 546 19.25 45.82 37.53
C TYR A 546 20.04 46.68 36.54
#